data_AF-A0A7W2R5H1-F1
#
_entry.id   AF-A0A7W2R5H1-F1
#
_cell.length_a   1.000
_cell.length_b   1.000
_cell.length_c   1.000
_cell.angle_alpha   90.00
_cell.angle_beta   90.00
_cell.angle_gamma   90.00
#
_symmetry.space_group_name_H-M   'P 1'
#
loop_
_entity.id
_entity.type
_entity.pdbx_description
1 polymer ?
#
loop_
_entity_poly.entity_id
_entity_poly.type
_entity_poly.pdbx_seq_one_letter_code
_entity_poly.pdbx_strand_id
1 'polypeptide(L)'
;PEITYDEPGIYSYSLTVTNAEGETGSYTGSVSAIVAYCETMPEYGTYFNINNVKVGTIDHAPDLNNYYNYFNSVSTDLELGESYSMTIITESGNGGVSDINRVRVWADWNFDGQFSEDELIISKNVAFTDYV
;
A
#
# COMPACT_ATOMS: atom_id res chain seq x y z
N PRO A 1 -30.89 -9.22 -4.51
CA PRO A 1 -30.09 -9.92 -5.55
C PRO A 1 -28.76 -10.32 -4.92
N GLU A 2 -28.22 -11.47 -5.29
CA GLU A 2 -26.85 -11.84 -4.97
C GLU A 2 -25.97 -11.43 -6.16
N ILE A 3 -24.85 -10.76 -5.90
CA ILE A 3 -23.87 -10.37 -6.92
C ILE A 3 -22.55 -11.00 -6.50
N THR A 4 -21.94 -11.72 -7.42
CA THR A 4 -20.62 -12.33 -7.25
C THR A 4 -19.62 -11.56 -8.08
N TYR A 5 -18.46 -11.28 -7.49
CA TYR A 5 -17.33 -10.70 -8.19
C TYR A 5 -16.20 -11.73 -8.20
N ASP A 6 -15.55 -11.88 -9.36
CA ASP A 6 -14.48 -12.87 -9.54
C ASP A 6 -13.14 -12.39 -8.96
N GLU A 7 -12.96 -11.08 -8.85
CA GLU A 7 -11.74 -10.45 -8.33
C GLU A 7 -11.95 -9.86 -6.93
N PRO A 8 -10.92 -9.85 -6.07
CA PRO A 8 -10.93 -9.02 -4.86
C PRO A 8 -11.04 -7.52 -5.23
N GLY A 9 -11.52 -6.70 -4.29
CA GLY A 9 -11.70 -5.27 -4.55
C GLY A 9 -12.72 -4.59 -3.65
N ILE A 10 -12.80 -3.27 -3.78
CA ILE A 10 -13.87 -2.45 -3.19
C ILE A 10 -14.98 -2.23 -4.23
N TYR A 11 -16.18 -2.73 -3.89
CA TYR A 11 -17.36 -2.62 -4.75
C TYR A 11 -18.34 -1.62 -4.16
N SER A 12 -18.64 -0.56 -4.90
CA SER A 12 -19.69 0.40 -4.54
C SER A 12 -21.05 -0.06 -5.04
N TYR A 13 -22.10 0.21 -4.26
CA TYR A 13 -23.47 -0.09 -4.64
C TYR A 13 -24.41 1.08 -4.36
N SER A 14 -25.49 1.15 -5.12
CA SER A 14 -26.59 2.10 -4.94
C SER A 14 -27.92 1.38 -5.11
N LEU A 15 -28.81 1.51 -4.13
CA LEU A 15 -30.19 1.07 -4.17
C LEU A 15 -31.07 2.29 -4.28
N THR A 16 -31.82 2.42 -5.37
CA THR A 16 -32.85 3.45 -5.53
C THR A 16 -34.23 2.81 -5.48
N VAL A 17 -35.12 3.35 -4.65
CA VAL A 17 -36.52 2.92 -4.52
C VAL A 17 -37.43 4.07 -4.92
N THR A 18 -38.40 3.79 -5.78
CA THR A 18 -39.42 4.76 -6.21
C THR A 18 -40.80 4.25 -5.85
N ASN A 19 -41.63 5.07 -5.19
CA ASN A 19 -43.01 4.71 -4.89
C ASN A 19 -43.96 5.02 -6.07
N ALA A 20 -45.24 4.66 -5.94
CA ALA A 20 -46.23 4.88 -7.00
C ALA A 20 -46.50 6.38 -7.28
N GLU A 21 -46.15 7.26 -6.35
CA GLU A 21 -46.28 8.72 -6.45
C GLU A 21 -45.05 9.36 -7.12
N GLY A 22 -44.01 8.58 -7.42
CA GLY A 22 -42.78 9.04 -8.07
C GLY A 22 -41.71 9.56 -7.10
N GLU A 23 -41.91 9.46 -5.79
CA GLU A 23 -40.91 9.84 -4.80
C GLU A 23 -39.79 8.81 -4.76
N THR A 24 -38.54 9.29 -4.68
CA THR A 24 -37.35 8.44 -4.71
C THR A 24 -36.54 8.53 -3.42
N GLY A 25 -36.08 7.39 -2.92
CA GLY A 25 -35.03 7.31 -1.91
C GLY A 25 -33.83 6.51 -2.44
N SER A 26 -32.62 6.90 -2.06
CA SER A 26 -31.39 6.18 -2.43
C SER A 26 -30.59 5.78 -1.20
N TYR A 27 -29.99 4.60 -1.25
CA TYR A 27 -29.02 4.12 -0.27
C TYR A 27 -27.75 3.68 -0.98
N THR A 28 -26.60 4.21 -0.58
CA THR A 28 -25.30 3.90 -1.17
C THR A 28 -24.34 3.33 -0.13
N GLY A 29 -23.44 2.46 -0.55
CA GLY A 29 -22.38 1.95 0.31
C GLY A 29 -21.28 1.27 -0.49
N SER A 30 -20.32 0.68 0.22
CA SER A 30 -19.27 -0.16 -0.35
C SER A 30 -19.11 -1.46 0.43
N VAL A 31 -18.58 -2.47 -0.24
CA VAL A 31 -18.18 -3.75 0.36
C VAL A 31 -16.82 -4.15 -0.19
N SER A 32 -15.94 -4.64 0.68
CA SER A 32 -14.62 -5.16 0.29
C SER A 32 -14.67 -6.68 0.22
N ALA A 33 -14.29 -7.25 -0.92
CA ALA A 33 -13.94 -8.65 -1.00
C ALA A 33 -12.54 -8.86 -0.40
N ILE A 34 -12.29 -10.03 0.22
CA ILE A 34 -11.01 -10.32 0.87
C ILE A 34 -9.89 -10.22 -0.17
N VAL A 35 -8.96 -9.30 0.06
CA VAL A 35 -7.75 -9.13 -0.76
C VAL A 35 -6.68 -10.08 -0.25
N ALA A 36 -6.18 -10.93 -1.14
CA ALA A 36 -5.04 -11.80 -0.86
C ALA A 36 -3.82 -11.28 -1.61
N TYR A 37 -2.82 -10.78 -0.88
CA TYR A 37 -1.55 -10.37 -1.45
C TYR A 37 -0.65 -11.59 -1.68
N CYS A 38 0.11 -11.57 -2.77
CA CYS A 38 1.11 -12.60 -3.02
C CYS A 38 2.24 -12.55 -1.98
N GLU A 39 2.72 -13.72 -1.58
CA GLU A 39 3.95 -13.82 -0.78
C GLU A 39 5.13 -13.30 -1.59
N THR A 40 5.95 -12.45 -0.96
CA THR A 40 7.17 -11.94 -1.60
C THR A 40 8.35 -12.85 -1.30
N MET A 41 9.29 -12.95 -2.24
CA MET A 41 10.50 -13.76 -2.06
C MET A 41 11.74 -12.91 -2.39
N PRO A 42 12.21 -12.06 -1.45
CA PRO A 42 13.38 -11.22 -1.68
C PRO A 42 14.64 -12.08 -1.87
N GLU A 43 15.43 -11.73 -2.89
CA GLU A 43 16.65 -12.48 -3.23
C GLU A 43 17.91 -11.88 -2.60
N TYR A 44 17.87 -10.61 -2.16
CA TYR A 44 19.05 -9.85 -1.70
C TYR A 44 18.79 -9.05 -0.41
N GLY A 45 18.00 -9.58 0.53
CA GLY A 45 17.54 -8.84 1.73
C GLY A 45 18.65 -8.34 2.67
N THR A 46 19.87 -8.88 2.60
CA THR A 46 21.04 -8.40 3.37
C THR A 46 21.91 -7.39 2.61
N TYR A 47 21.59 -7.12 1.34
CA TYR A 47 22.38 -6.24 0.46
C TYR A 47 21.96 -4.78 0.55
N PHE A 48 20.69 -4.53 0.81
CA PHE A 48 20.11 -3.20 0.94
C PHE A 48 18.78 -3.35 1.67
N ASN A 49 18.55 -2.56 2.69
CA ASN A 49 17.36 -2.71 3.51
C ASN A 49 16.80 -1.38 4.02
N ILE A 50 15.52 -1.44 4.34
CA ILE A 50 14.77 -0.36 4.97
C ILE A 50 14.96 -0.52 6.48
N ASN A 51 15.36 0.55 7.16
CA ASN A 51 15.55 0.60 8.61
C ASN A 51 14.39 1.26 9.35
N ASN A 52 13.65 2.13 8.68
CA ASN A 52 12.50 2.79 9.28
C ASN A 52 11.58 3.38 8.20
N VAL A 53 10.28 3.31 8.45
CA VAL A 53 9.25 3.98 7.66
C VAL A 53 8.43 4.86 8.60
N LYS A 54 8.26 6.13 8.22
CA LYS A 54 7.36 7.07 8.90
C LYS A 54 6.33 7.65 7.93
N VAL A 55 5.06 7.59 8.31
CA VAL A 55 3.93 8.21 7.61
C VAL A 55 2.74 8.29 8.57
N GLY A 56 2.08 9.45 8.66
CA GLY A 56 1.01 9.65 9.63
C GLY A 56 1.47 9.35 11.07
N THR A 57 0.80 8.42 11.74
CA THR A 57 1.18 7.92 13.09
C THR A 57 2.14 6.73 13.05
N ILE A 58 2.49 6.21 11.88
CA ILE A 58 3.49 5.15 11.73
C ILE A 58 4.88 5.78 11.90
N ASP A 59 5.65 5.19 12.80
CA ASP A 59 7.10 5.33 12.92
C ASP A 59 7.64 3.95 13.34
N HIS A 60 7.98 3.14 12.35
CA HIS A 60 8.25 1.72 12.55
C HIS A 60 9.56 1.29 11.88
N ALA A 61 10.44 0.66 12.66
CA ALA A 61 11.58 -0.06 12.12
C ALA A 61 11.14 -1.51 11.85
N PRO A 62 11.37 -2.04 10.63
CA PRO A 62 11.14 -3.44 10.41
C PRO A 62 12.10 -4.27 11.27
N ASP A 63 11.72 -5.50 11.56
CA ASP A 63 12.61 -6.45 12.21
C ASP A 63 13.82 -6.76 11.29
N LEU A 64 14.85 -7.44 11.79
CA LEU A 64 16.09 -7.71 11.04
C LEU A 64 16.07 -9.07 10.30
N ASN A 65 15.50 -9.09 9.10
CA ASN A 65 15.41 -10.24 8.18
C ASN A 65 15.07 -9.73 6.76
N ASN A 66 15.00 -10.63 5.78
CA ASN A 66 14.89 -10.25 4.37
C ASN A 66 13.54 -9.62 3.98
N TYR A 67 12.43 -10.02 4.62
CA TYR A 67 11.08 -9.53 4.35
C TYR A 67 10.21 -9.56 5.60
N TYR A 68 9.31 -8.58 5.69
CA TYR A 68 8.30 -8.49 6.73
C TYR A 68 6.97 -8.00 6.17
N ASN A 69 5.90 -8.50 6.75
CA ASN A 69 4.53 -8.12 6.44
C ASN A 69 3.87 -7.49 7.67
N TYR A 70 3.47 -6.24 7.55
CA TYR A 70 2.81 -5.47 8.61
C TYR A 70 1.34 -5.14 8.33
N PHE A 71 0.74 -5.74 7.29
CA PHE A 71 -0.60 -5.39 6.77
C PHE A 71 -1.71 -5.30 7.83
N ASN A 72 -1.66 -6.16 8.86
CA ASN A 72 -2.65 -6.18 9.96
C ASN A 72 -2.09 -5.83 11.34
N SER A 73 -0.82 -5.40 11.43
CA SER A 73 -0.14 -5.15 12.71
C SER A 73 0.31 -3.71 12.90
N VAL A 74 0.52 -2.96 11.81
CA VAL A 74 0.90 -1.55 11.85
C VAL A 74 0.04 -0.78 10.86
N SER A 75 -0.67 0.24 11.34
CA SER A 75 -1.53 1.08 10.51
C SER A 75 -1.62 2.51 11.04
N THR A 76 -2.11 3.40 10.18
CA THR A 76 -2.49 4.77 10.52
C THR A 76 -3.69 5.16 9.66
N ASP A 77 -4.51 6.07 10.16
CA ASP A 77 -5.63 6.63 9.42
C ASP A 77 -5.17 7.87 8.65
N LEU A 78 -5.49 7.93 7.36
CA LEU A 78 -5.19 9.05 6.46
C LEU A 78 -6.51 9.58 5.88
N GLU A 79 -6.63 10.90 5.75
CA GLU A 79 -7.78 11.58 5.18
C GLU A 79 -7.60 11.73 3.66
N LEU A 80 -8.69 11.54 2.92
CA LEU A 80 -8.68 11.68 1.47
C LEU A 80 -8.49 13.15 1.06
N GLY A 81 -7.64 13.37 0.05
CA GLY A 81 -7.33 14.70 -0.48
C GLY A 81 -6.22 15.43 0.28
N GLU A 82 -5.76 14.88 1.40
CA GLU A 82 -4.63 15.43 2.16
C GLU A 82 -3.29 14.89 1.64
N SER A 83 -2.23 15.66 1.87
CA SER A 83 -0.85 15.29 1.54
C SER A 83 -0.08 14.94 2.81
N TYR A 84 0.53 13.75 2.83
CA TYR A 84 1.31 13.25 3.96
C TYR A 84 2.78 13.11 3.59
N SER A 85 3.67 13.58 4.46
CA SER A 85 5.11 13.35 4.30
C SER A 85 5.46 11.91 4.67
N MET A 86 6.21 11.24 3.81
CA MET A 86 6.78 9.93 4.09
C MET A 86 8.30 10.04 4.27
N THR A 87 8.83 9.42 5.32
CA THR A 87 10.28 9.27 5.53
C THR A 87 10.63 7.79 5.48
N ILE A 88 11.60 7.43 4.65
CA ILE A 88 12.15 6.07 4.58
C ILE A 88 13.64 6.18 4.86
N ILE A 89 14.10 5.51 5.91
CA ILE A 89 15.52 5.37 6.23
C ILE A 89 15.98 4.04 5.66
N THR A 90 17.09 4.05 4.92
CA THR A 90 17.70 2.86 4.34
C THR A 90 19.14 2.74 4.79
N GLU A 91 19.65 1.52 4.83
CA GLU A 91 21.07 1.27 5.02
C GLU A 91 21.67 0.49 3.84
N SER A 92 22.99 0.63 3.69
CA SER A 92 23.72 0.02 2.60
C SER A 92 23.83 -1.50 2.72
N GLY A 93 23.58 -2.10 3.90
CA GLY A 93 23.84 -3.52 4.15
C GLY A 93 25.22 -3.95 3.62
N ASN A 94 25.23 -5.06 2.87
CA ASN A 94 26.41 -5.57 2.15
C ASN A 94 26.63 -4.91 0.76
N GLY A 95 25.86 -3.89 0.41
CA GLY A 95 26.01 -3.13 -0.83
C GLY A 95 27.32 -2.38 -0.94
N GLY A 96 27.89 -2.39 -2.14
CA GLY A 96 29.13 -1.70 -2.46
C GLY A 96 28.94 -0.20 -2.64
N VAL A 97 30.06 0.54 -2.52
CA VAL A 97 30.07 2.01 -2.65
C VAL A 97 29.69 2.52 -4.05
N SER A 98 29.76 1.68 -5.07
CA SER A 98 29.39 1.99 -6.45
C SER A 98 27.93 1.66 -6.78
N ASP A 99 27.20 1.03 -5.85
CA ASP A 99 25.87 0.56 -6.13
C ASP A 99 24.83 1.67 -6.03
N ILE A 100 23.84 1.58 -6.89
CA ILE A 100 22.67 2.44 -6.89
C ILE A 100 21.47 1.54 -6.64
N ASN A 101 20.96 1.62 -5.41
CA ASN A 101 19.75 0.93 -5.01
C ASN A 101 18.52 1.76 -5.37
N ARG A 102 17.34 1.16 -5.21
CA ARG A 102 16.08 1.85 -5.50
C ARG A 102 15.03 1.52 -4.46
N VAL A 103 14.43 2.56 -3.88
CA VAL A 103 13.26 2.46 -3.02
C VAL A 103 12.03 2.76 -3.86
N ARG A 104 11.03 1.90 -3.76
CA ARG A 104 9.72 2.10 -4.39
C ARG A 104 8.61 1.93 -3.37
N VAL A 105 7.55 2.72 -3.53
CA VAL A 105 6.36 2.68 -2.69
C VAL A 105 5.14 2.67 -3.60
N TRP A 106 4.23 1.75 -3.33
CA TRP A 106 2.93 1.64 -3.99
C TRP A 106 1.82 1.81 -2.96
N ALA A 107 0.66 2.25 -3.42
CA ALA A 107 -0.59 2.05 -2.68
C ALA A 107 -1.58 1.35 -3.61
N ASP A 108 -2.09 0.21 -3.15
CA ASP A 108 -3.16 -0.52 -3.81
C ASP A 108 -4.46 0.28 -3.65
N TRP A 109 -4.78 1.11 -4.64
CA TRP A 109 -5.92 2.05 -4.56
C TRP A 109 -7.24 1.39 -4.91
N ASN A 110 -7.16 0.33 -5.73
CA ASN A 110 -8.33 -0.38 -6.23
C ASN A 110 -8.64 -1.66 -5.42
N PHE A 111 -7.75 -2.02 -4.48
CA PHE A 111 -7.81 -3.20 -3.62
C PHE A 111 -7.85 -4.51 -4.40
N ASP A 112 -7.18 -4.58 -5.56
CA ASP A 112 -7.13 -5.79 -6.40
C ASP A 112 -6.01 -6.77 -5.98
N GLY A 113 -5.19 -6.40 -4.99
CA GLY A 113 -4.12 -7.24 -4.45
C GLY A 113 -2.89 -7.34 -5.35
N GLN A 114 -2.83 -6.56 -6.42
CA GLN A 114 -1.64 -6.33 -7.23
C GLN A 114 -1.07 -4.95 -6.91
N PHE A 115 0.23 -4.78 -7.16
CA PHE A 115 0.89 -3.48 -7.08
C PHE A 115 1.37 -3.09 -8.48
N SER A 116 0.52 -2.42 -9.24
CA SER A 116 0.78 -2.07 -10.64
C SER A 116 1.62 -0.78 -10.76
N GLU A 117 2.09 -0.45 -11.96
CA GLU A 117 2.92 0.76 -12.16
C GLU A 117 2.08 2.06 -12.10
N ASP A 118 0.77 2.01 -12.31
CA ASP A 118 -0.14 3.15 -12.10
C ASP A 118 -0.45 3.42 -10.61
N GLU A 119 -0.05 2.51 -9.73
CA GLU A 119 -0.16 2.62 -8.28
C GLU A 119 1.16 3.03 -7.61
N LEU A 120 2.22 3.20 -8.40
CA LEU A 120 3.53 3.61 -7.93
C LEU A 120 3.50 5.09 -7.50
N ILE A 121 3.72 5.33 -6.21
CA ILE A 121 3.74 6.68 -5.61
C ILE A 121 5.16 7.25 -5.59
N ILE A 122 6.13 6.41 -5.20
CA ILE A 122 7.53 6.84 -5.03
C ILE A 122 8.42 5.87 -5.79
N SER A 123 9.38 6.40 -6.55
CA SER A 123 10.51 5.65 -7.09
C SER A 123 11.76 6.50 -7.01
N LYS A 124 12.65 6.15 -6.09
CA LYS A 124 13.84 6.94 -5.78
C LYS A 124 15.09 6.07 -5.80
N ASN A 125 16.11 6.53 -6.52
CA ASN A 125 17.44 5.94 -6.46
C ASN A 125 18.14 6.37 -5.18
N VAL A 126 18.89 5.44 -4.57
CA VAL A 126 19.67 5.65 -3.35
C VAL A 126 21.09 5.19 -3.65
N ALA A 127 22.02 6.15 -3.68
CA ALA A 127 23.44 5.90 -3.84
C ALA A 127 24.11 5.79 -2.47
N PHE A 128 25.36 5.31 -2.46
CA PHE A 128 26.13 5.18 -1.22
C PHE A 128 26.28 6.48 -0.41
N THR A 129 26.29 7.64 -1.08
CA THR A 129 26.38 8.95 -0.42
C THR A 129 25.07 9.40 0.23
N ASP A 130 23.96 8.70 -0.02
CA ASP A 130 22.64 9.03 0.52
C ASP A 130 22.37 8.33 1.87
N TYR A 131 23.22 7.39 2.27
CA TYR A 131 23.21 6.81 3.62
C TYR A 131 23.82 7.84 4.58
N VAL A 132 22.97 8.43 5.43
CA VAL A 132 23.38 9.39 6.48
C VAL A 132 23.69 8.63 7.77
#